data_AF-A0A351KYZ8-F1
#
_entry.id   AF-A0A351KYZ8-F1
#
_cell.length_a   1.000
_cell.length_b   1.000
_cell.length_c   1.000
_cell.angle_alpha   90.00
_cell.angle_beta   90.00
_cell.angle_gamma   90.00
#
_symmetry.space_group_name_H-M   'P 1'
#
loop_
_entity.id
_entity.type
_entity.pdbx_description
1 polymer ?
#
loop_
_entity_poly.entity_id
_entity_poly.type
_entity_poly.pdbx_seq_one_letter_code
_entity_poly.pdbx_strand_id
1 'polypeptide(L)'
;MELQPNFDSLCGNAQGDGQLSYPTFNLAMSVFAAPHWNAISPNRPLRRSSLIEVVRVKTLTHSPLRINERILHYLMGVDCLDEAFKGIIEPVSVGSELVRSNRAIAKQIAAILSNNWGNLKRKSNSAPAFHARKCCLNF
;
A
#
# COMPACT_ATOMS: atom_id res chain seq x y z
N MET A 1 0.88 4.93 -15.75
CA MET A 1 0.75 3.57 -15.22
C MET A 1 -0.70 3.26 -14.87
N GLU A 2 -1.34 3.70 -13.78
CA GLU A 2 -2.81 3.43 -13.61
C GLU A 2 -3.63 4.62 -13.07
N LEU A 3 -3.03 5.49 -12.25
CA LEU A 3 -3.73 6.63 -11.62
C LEU A 3 -3.56 7.97 -12.35
N GLN A 4 -2.58 8.07 -13.25
CA GLN A 4 -2.26 9.29 -14.01
C GLN A 4 -2.06 8.89 -15.48
N PRO A 5 -2.84 9.46 -16.43
CA PRO A 5 -2.80 9.06 -17.84
C PRO A 5 -1.44 9.26 -18.53
N ASN A 6 -0.66 10.26 -18.11
CA ASN A 6 0.60 10.67 -18.74
C ASN A 6 1.85 10.17 -17.99
N PHE A 7 1.68 9.29 -17.00
CA PHE A 7 2.78 8.90 -16.11
C PHE A 7 3.94 8.22 -16.86
N ASP A 8 3.65 7.48 -17.91
CA ASP A 8 4.66 6.72 -18.65
C ASP A 8 5.60 7.68 -19.42
N SER A 9 5.03 8.75 -20.00
CA SER A 9 5.80 9.84 -20.61
C SER A 9 6.62 10.61 -19.57
N LEU A 10 6.07 10.83 -18.37
CA LEU A 10 6.81 11.48 -17.27
C LEU A 10 8.02 10.63 -16.83
N CYS A 11 7.86 9.30 -16.76
CA CYS A 11 8.96 8.39 -16.47
C CYS A 11 10.04 8.43 -17.56
N GLY A 12 9.65 8.39 -18.84
CA GLY A 12 10.60 8.49 -19.95
C GLY A 12 11.39 9.79 -19.93
N ASN A 13 10.70 10.92 -19.69
CA ASN A 13 11.33 12.24 -19.57
C ASN A 13 12.30 12.32 -18.37
N ALA A 14 11.91 11.79 -17.21
CA ALA A 14 12.74 11.81 -16.01
C ALA A 14 13.97 10.89 -16.13
N GLN A 15 13.88 9.81 -16.91
CA GLN A 15 15.00 8.89 -17.17
C GLN A 15 15.84 9.33 -18.39
N GLY A 16 15.40 10.32 -19.17
CA GLY A 16 16.07 10.76 -20.39
C GLY A 16 16.00 9.76 -21.55
N ASP A 17 15.11 8.78 -21.47
CA ASP A 17 14.93 7.73 -22.47
C ASP A 17 13.44 7.39 -22.61
N GLY A 18 12.87 7.68 -23.77
CA GLY A 18 11.46 7.41 -24.08
C GLY A 18 11.10 5.92 -24.11
N GLN A 19 12.08 5.02 -24.25
CA GLN A 19 11.87 3.57 -24.16
C GLN A 19 11.76 3.10 -22.71
N LEU A 20 12.25 3.90 -21.75
CA LEU A 20 12.12 3.66 -20.32
C LEU A 20 10.90 4.40 -19.77
N SER A 21 9.71 4.04 -20.27
CA SER A 21 8.43 4.67 -19.93
C SER A 21 7.78 4.11 -18.65
N TYR A 22 8.59 3.58 -17.73
CA TYR A 22 8.15 2.93 -16.49
C TYR A 22 9.05 3.30 -15.32
N PRO A 23 8.52 3.29 -14.08
CA PRO A 23 9.32 3.58 -12.90
C PRO A 23 10.26 2.42 -12.58
N THR A 24 11.47 2.76 -12.14
CA THR A 24 12.50 1.81 -11.70
C THR A 24 13.05 2.24 -10.33
N PHE A 25 13.69 1.32 -9.60
CA PHE A 25 14.39 1.73 -8.36
C PHE A 25 15.55 2.67 -8.67
N ASN A 26 16.20 2.53 -9.83
CA ASN A 26 17.24 3.45 -10.28
C ASN A 26 16.71 4.89 -10.41
N LEU A 27 15.54 5.07 -11.05
CA LEU A 27 14.88 6.38 -11.13
C LEU A 27 14.49 6.91 -9.76
N ALA A 28 13.93 6.07 -8.89
CA ALA A 28 13.61 6.50 -7.52
C ALA A 28 14.87 6.98 -6.77
N MET A 29 15.97 6.27 -6.92
CA MET A 29 17.23 6.62 -6.27
C MET A 29 17.87 7.91 -6.83
N SER A 30 17.61 8.27 -8.09
CA SER A 30 18.12 9.51 -8.68
C SER A 30 17.29 10.74 -8.33
N VAL A 31 15.99 10.58 -8.04
CA VAL A 31 15.05 11.70 -7.83
C VAL A 31 14.83 12.02 -6.34
N PHE A 32 14.82 11.01 -5.45
CA PHE A 32 14.55 11.26 -4.03
C PHE A 32 15.75 11.88 -3.30
N ALA A 33 15.48 12.79 -2.36
CA ALA A 33 16.51 13.50 -1.60
C ALA A 33 17.37 12.60 -0.68
N ALA A 34 16.84 11.45 -0.25
CA ALA A 34 17.52 10.53 0.66
C ALA A 34 17.35 9.07 0.21
N PRO A 35 17.96 8.67 -0.92
CA PRO A 35 17.82 7.33 -1.46
C PRO A 35 18.62 6.35 -0.60
N HIS A 36 18.00 5.22 -0.23
CA HIS A 36 18.67 4.20 0.58
C HIS A 36 18.43 2.79 0.04
N TRP A 37 19.48 1.98 -0.06
CA TRP A 37 19.39 0.57 -0.50
C TRP A 37 18.46 -0.27 0.39
N ASN A 38 18.36 0.12 1.66
CA ASN A 38 17.40 -0.43 2.61
C ASN A 38 15.92 -0.24 2.19
N ALA A 39 15.58 0.60 1.21
CA ALA A 39 14.21 0.76 0.71
C ALA A 39 13.83 -0.42 -0.18
N ILE A 40 14.84 -0.97 -0.84
CA ILE A 40 14.73 -1.92 -1.95
C ILE A 40 14.82 -3.37 -1.41
N SER A 41 15.28 -3.54 -0.18
CA SER A 41 15.38 -4.84 0.47
C SER A 41 13.99 -5.50 0.63
N PRO A 42 13.88 -6.82 0.38
CA PRO A 42 12.61 -7.53 0.41
C PRO A 42 11.91 -7.45 1.77
N ASN A 43 12.66 -7.31 2.87
CA ASN A 43 12.11 -7.29 4.23
C ASN A 43 11.63 -5.91 4.68
N ARG A 44 11.63 -4.92 3.78
CA ARG A 44 11.32 -3.52 4.08
C ARG A 44 9.95 -3.13 3.56
N PRO A 45 9.31 -2.09 4.12
CA PRO A 45 7.86 -1.91 4.05
C PRO A 45 7.27 -1.98 2.64
N LEU A 46 7.94 -1.39 1.64
CA LEU A 46 7.47 -1.38 0.25
C LEU A 46 7.29 -2.80 -0.33
N ARG A 47 8.22 -3.70 -0.05
CA ARG A 47 8.23 -5.08 -0.59
C ARG A 47 7.64 -6.10 0.37
N ARG A 48 7.84 -5.91 1.68
CA ARG A 48 7.29 -6.79 2.73
C ARG A 48 5.76 -6.73 2.76
N SER A 49 5.19 -5.55 2.55
CA SER A 49 3.75 -5.35 2.52
C SER A 49 3.16 -5.44 1.12
N SER A 50 3.94 -5.90 0.13
CA SER A 50 3.54 -6.01 -1.28
C SER A 50 2.88 -4.73 -1.81
N LEU A 51 3.38 -3.55 -1.43
CA LEU A 51 2.83 -2.29 -1.95
C LEU A 51 3.23 -2.08 -3.42
N ILE A 52 4.42 -2.57 -3.76
CA ILE A 52 4.96 -2.57 -5.11
C ILE A 52 5.37 -3.98 -5.53
N GLU A 53 5.18 -4.26 -6.80
CA GLU A 53 5.61 -5.47 -7.47
C GLU A 53 6.81 -5.15 -8.35
N VAL A 54 7.84 -6.00 -8.27
CA VAL A 54 9.03 -5.89 -9.09
C VAL A 54 8.90 -6.88 -10.23
N VAL A 55 8.69 -6.39 -11.45
CA VAL A 55 8.68 -7.23 -12.65
C VAL A 55 10.13 -7.59 -12.97
N ARG A 56 10.59 -8.75 -12.51
CA ARG A 56 12.00 -9.13 -12.63
C ARG A 56 12.39 -9.28 -14.10
N VAL A 57 13.34 -8.46 -14.53
CA VAL A 57 14.04 -8.60 -15.81
C VAL A 57 15.50 -9.01 -15.51
N LYS A 58 16.48 -8.21 -15.94
CA LYS A 58 17.91 -8.55 -15.86
C LYS A 58 18.55 -8.12 -14.54
N THR A 59 18.23 -6.92 -14.04
CA THR A 59 18.76 -6.38 -12.79
C THR A 59 17.63 -5.81 -11.93
N LEU A 60 17.77 -5.90 -10.61
CA LEU A 60 16.74 -5.43 -9.67
C LEU A 60 16.47 -3.93 -9.80
N THR A 61 17.53 -3.13 -9.97
CA THR A 61 17.42 -1.66 -9.99
C THR A 61 16.78 -1.12 -11.26
N HIS A 62 16.91 -1.83 -12.39
CA HIS A 62 16.31 -1.49 -13.68
C HIS A 62 15.01 -2.26 -13.97
N SER A 63 14.60 -3.15 -13.06
CA SER A 63 13.33 -3.86 -13.21
C SER A 63 12.17 -2.87 -13.12
N PRO A 64 11.16 -2.97 -14.00
CA PRO A 64 9.94 -2.19 -13.89
C PRO A 64 9.25 -2.41 -12.54
N LEU A 65 8.76 -1.32 -11.96
CA LEU A 65 7.98 -1.34 -10.73
C LEU A 65 6.50 -1.13 -11.07
N ARG A 66 5.63 -1.94 -10.48
CA ARG A 66 4.18 -1.79 -10.58
C ARG A 66 3.59 -1.61 -9.19
N ILE A 67 2.47 -0.89 -9.10
CA ILE A 67 1.65 -0.92 -7.89
C ILE A 67 0.95 -2.27 -7.81
N ASN A 68 0.83 -2.84 -6.61
CA ASN A 68 0.03 -4.04 -6.43
C ASN A 68 -1.46 -3.75 -6.69
N GLU A 69 -2.11 -4.65 -7.40
CA GLU A 69 -3.49 -4.47 -7.88
C GLU A 69 -4.49 -4.26 -6.75
N ARG A 70 -4.37 -5.02 -5.64
CA ARG A 70 -5.23 -4.83 -4.47
C ARG A 70 -5.11 -3.43 -3.87
N ILE A 71 -3.88 -2.92 -3.76
CA ILE A 71 -3.65 -1.55 -3.27
C ILE A 71 -4.23 -0.53 -4.26
N LEU A 72 -4.09 -0.74 -5.56
CA LEU A 72 -4.70 0.12 -6.59
C LEU A 72 -6.22 0.17 -6.43
N HIS A 73 -6.89 -0.98 -6.34
CA HIS A 73 -8.34 -1.07 -6.14
C HIS A 73 -8.78 -0.37 -4.85
N TYR A 74 -8.04 -0.60 -3.75
CA TYR A 74 -8.29 0.07 -2.49
C TYR A 74 -8.18 1.59 -2.60
N LEU A 75 -7.17 2.11 -3.31
CA LEU A 75 -7.02 3.55 -3.57
C LEU A 75 -8.16 4.12 -4.42
N MET A 76 -8.74 3.31 -5.31
CA MET A 76 -9.92 3.64 -6.11
C MET A 76 -11.24 3.49 -5.33
N GLY A 77 -11.19 3.07 -4.06
CA GLY A 77 -12.37 2.89 -3.21
C GLY A 77 -13.10 1.56 -3.43
N VAL A 78 -12.50 0.62 -4.16
CA VAL A 78 -13.00 -0.74 -4.33
C VAL A 78 -12.35 -1.62 -3.28
N ASP A 79 -13.13 -2.15 -2.35
CA ASP A 79 -12.64 -3.17 -1.43
C ASP A 79 -12.64 -4.53 -2.13
N CYS A 80 -11.46 -5.10 -2.33
CA CYS A 80 -11.30 -6.38 -3.00
C CYS A 80 -10.47 -7.32 -2.13
N LEU A 81 -10.92 -8.57 -2.04
CA LEU A 81 -10.14 -9.64 -1.44
C LEU A 81 -8.89 -9.89 -2.29
N ASP A 82 -7.75 -10.07 -1.62
CA ASP A 82 -6.51 -10.46 -2.28
C ASP A 82 -6.70 -11.80 -3.01
N GLU A 83 -6.29 -11.89 -4.27
CA GLU A 83 -6.35 -13.15 -5.04
C GLU A 83 -5.57 -14.26 -4.33
N ALA A 84 -4.49 -13.93 -3.60
CA ALA A 84 -3.74 -14.90 -2.81
C ALA A 84 -4.57 -15.56 -1.68
N PHE A 85 -5.65 -14.93 -1.23
CA PHE A 85 -6.55 -15.47 -0.20
C PHE A 85 -7.82 -16.10 -0.77
N LYS A 86 -8.07 -15.95 -2.08
CA LYS A 86 -9.25 -16.51 -2.72
C LYS A 86 -9.22 -18.04 -2.62
N GLY A 87 -10.26 -18.60 -2.01
CA GLY A 87 -10.35 -20.04 -1.75
C GLY A 87 -9.53 -20.57 -0.57
N ILE A 88 -8.73 -19.72 0.09
CA ILE A 88 -8.06 -20.05 1.36
C ILE A 88 -8.89 -19.57 2.55
N ILE A 89 -9.57 -18.44 2.39
CA ILE A 89 -10.39 -17.87 3.43
C ILE A 89 -11.87 -17.94 3.07
N GLU A 90 -12.69 -18.17 4.07
CA GLU A 90 -14.14 -18.09 4.00
C GLU A 90 -14.59 -16.89 4.84
N PRO A 91 -15.58 -16.10 4.37
CA PRO A 91 -16.19 -15.05 5.19
C PRO A 91 -16.72 -15.65 6.50
N VAL A 92 -16.19 -15.17 7.63
CA VAL A 92 -16.68 -15.57 8.94
C VAL A 92 -17.98 -14.83 9.21
N SER A 93 -19.07 -15.57 9.39
CA SER A 93 -20.31 -14.98 9.88
C SER A 93 -20.07 -14.40 11.28
N VAL A 94 -20.39 -13.12 11.46
CA VAL A 94 -20.23 -12.45 12.76
C VAL A 94 -21.26 -13.05 13.71
N GLY A 95 -20.85 -14.06 14.46
CA GLY A 95 -21.67 -14.67 15.51
C GLY A 95 -22.07 -13.64 16.57
N SER A 96 -23.21 -13.89 17.20
CA SER A 96 -23.84 -13.08 18.25
C SER A 96 -22.87 -12.57 19.33
N GLU A 97 -23.30 -11.49 20.02
CA GLU A 97 -22.64 -10.82 21.14
C GLU A 97 -21.46 -11.57 21.79
N LEU A 98 -20.27 -10.97 21.71
CA LEU A 98 -19.09 -11.45 22.44
C LEU A 98 -19.40 -11.59 23.94
N VAL A 99 -18.93 -12.70 24.52
CA VAL A 99 -18.91 -12.92 25.98
C VAL A 99 -18.22 -11.73 26.66
N ARG A 100 -18.67 -11.38 27.87
CA ARG A 100 -18.30 -10.13 28.57
C ARG A 100 -16.79 -9.90 28.68
N SER A 101 -16.01 -10.95 28.93
CA SER A 101 -14.53 -10.89 28.97
C SER A 101 -13.93 -10.51 27.61
N ASN A 102 -14.32 -11.18 26.53
CA ASN A 102 -13.84 -10.91 25.18
C ASN A 102 -14.26 -9.51 24.69
N ARG A 103 -15.46 -9.06 25.06
CA ARG A 103 -15.93 -7.71 24.76
C ARG A 103 -15.09 -6.63 25.42
N ALA A 104 -14.72 -6.83 26.69
CA ALA A 104 -13.87 -5.88 27.41
C ALA A 104 -12.51 -5.75 26.71
N ILE A 105 -11.91 -6.87 26.32
CA ILE A 105 -10.63 -6.91 25.57
C ILE A 105 -10.79 -6.26 24.19
N ALA A 106 -11.83 -6.62 23.43
CA ALA A 106 -12.09 -6.05 22.11
C ALA A 106 -12.27 -4.52 22.18
N LYS A 107 -12.96 -4.00 23.19
CA LYS A 107 -13.09 -2.55 23.43
C LYS A 107 -11.76 -1.90 23.76
N GLN A 108 -10.91 -2.53 24.57
CA GLN A 108 -9.57 -2.02 24.86
C GLN A 108 -8.70 -1.96 23.61
N ILE A 109 -8.69 -3.02 22.80
CA ILE A 109 -7.95 -3.06 21.53
C ILE A 109 -8.45 -1.94 20.60
N ALA A 110 -9.77 -1.79 20.43
CA ALA A 110 -10.35 -0.74 19.60
C ALA A 110 -9.98 0.67 20.08
N ALA A 111 -9.92 0.89 21.40
CA ALA A 111 -9.50 2.17 21.99
C ALA A 111 -8.01 2.45 21.72
N ILE A 112 -7.13 1.45 21.85
CA ILE A 112 -5.69 1.60 21.56
C ILE A 112 -5.47 1.89 20.08
N LEU A 113 -6.12 1.13 19.19
CA LEU A 113 -5.97 1.29 17.74
C LEU A 113 -6.49 2.65 17.26
N SER A 114 -7.63 3.12 17.77
CA SER A 114 -8.18 4.43 17.40
C SER A 114 -7.30 5.59 17.87
N ASN A 115 -6.76 5.52 19.09
CA ASN A 115 -5.84 6.53 19.63
C ASN A 115 -4.50 6.59 18.86
N ASN A 116 -3.93 5.43 18.51
CA ASN A 116 -2.69 5.38 17.74
C ASN A 116 -2.88 5.82 16.28
N TRP A 117 -4.01 5.47 15.65
CA TRP A 117 -4.31 5.91 14.29
C TRP A 117 -4.49 7.43 14.20
N GLY A 118 -5.11 8.06 15.22
CA GLY A 118 -5.19 9.52 15.35
C GLY A 118 -3.82 10.19 15.51
N ASN A 119 -2.88 9.55 16.21
CA ASN A 119 -1.51 10.03 16.36
C ASN A 119 -0.69 9.95 15.06
N LEU A 120 -0.91 8.92 14.23
CA LEU A 120 -0.28 8.80 12.92
C LEU A 120 -0.77 9.87 11.94
N LYS A 121 -2.07 10.20 11.94
CA LYS A 121 -2.62 11.30 11.12
C LYS A 121 -2.01 12.67 11.47
N ARG A 122 -1.73 12.94 12.76
CA ARG A 122 -1.09 14.21 13.18
C ARG A 122 0.37 14.33 12.72
N LYS A 123 1.13 13.23 12.67
CA LYS A 123 2.51 13.24 12.17
C LYS A 123 2.61 13.31 10.64
N SER A 124 1.54 13.02 9.90
CA SER A 124 1.53 13.05 8.44
C SER A 124 0.98 14.35 7.82
N ASN A 125 0.74 15.40 8.61
CA ASN A 125 0.19 16.69 8.14
C ASN A 125 1.11 17.51 7.21
N SER A 126 2.12 16.89 6.60
CA SER A 126 2.91 17.46 5.49
C SER A 126 2.67 16.80 4.13
N ALA A 127 1.61 15.99 3.97
CA ALA A 127 1.19 15.41 2.67
C ALA A 127 -0.35 15.26 2.62
N PRO A 128 -0.99 15.30 1.44
CA PRO A 128 -2.42 15.55 1.32
C PRO A 128 -3.27 14.42 1.89
N ALA A 129 -4.42 14.80 2.42
CA ALA A 129 -5.33 13.96 3.20
C ALA A 129 -5.92 12.80 2.39
N PHE A 130 -5.38 11.59 2.59
CA PHE A 130 -6.09 10.37 2.23
C PHE A 130 -7.26 10.17 3.20
N HIS A 131 -8.47 10.28 2.66
CA HIS A 131 -9.72 10.08 3.37
C HIS A 131 -9.88 8.59 3.68
N ALA A 132 -9.23 8.12 4.76
CA ALA A 132 -9.53 6.83 5.37
C ALA A 132 -10.97 6.89 5.88
N ARG A 133 -11.93 6.56 5.01
CA ARG A 133 -13.31 6.33 5.40
C ARG A 133 -13.31 5.14 6.35
N LYS A 134 -14.14 5.28 7.38
CA LYS A 134 -14.36 4.33 8.48
C LYS A 134 -14.62 2.92 7.92
N CYS A 135 -13.62 2.03 7.98
CA CYS A 135 -13.90 0.60 8.16
C CYS A 135 -14.33 0.40 9.61
N CYS A 136 -15.55 0.83 9.92
CA CYS A 136 -16.25 0.52 11.16
C CYS A 136 -17.73 0.40 10.81
N LEU A 137 -18.15 -0.85 10.62
CA LEU A 137 -19.51 -1.38 10.77
C LEU A 137 -20.56 -0.99 9.71
N ASN A 138 -21.31 -2.03 9.31
CA ASN A 138 -22.48 -2.11 8.42
C ASN A 138 -22.10 -2.36 6.95
N PHE A 139 -22.23 -3.55 6.36
CA PHE A 139 -22.98 -4.78 6.67
C PHE A 139 -22.12 -6.00 6.36
#